data_AF-A0A2V7BG62-F1
#
_entry.id   AF-A0A2V7BG62-F1
#
_cell.length_a   1.000
_cell.length_b   1.000
_cell.length_c   1.000
_cell.angle_alpha   90.00
_cell.angle_beta   90.00
_cell.angle_gamma   90.00
#
_symmetry.space_group_name_H-M   'P 1'
#
loop_
_entity.id
_entity.type
_entity.pdbx_description
1 polymer ?
#
loop_
_entity_poly.entity_id
_entity_poly.type
_entity_poly.pdbx_seq_one_letter_code
_entity_poly.pdbx_strand_id
1 'polypeptide(L)' 'MRRWRSRLVLLAAFVGFGATAAAGQALRIGDQAPDIAGQPWINTDPLTMQGLRGRVVLVEFWTYG' A
#
# COMPACT_ATOMS: atom_id res chain seq x y z
N MET A 1 -21.69 -3.66 -39.75
CA MET A 1 -21.32 -4.80 -38.88
C MET A 1 -20.01 -4.61 -38.10
N ARG A 2 -18.94 -4.03 -38.67
CA ARG A 2 -17.62 -3.86 -38.00
C ARG A 2 -17.58 -2.84 -36.84
N ARG A 3 -18.47 -1.84 -36.82
CA ARG A 3 -18.50 -0.76 -35.81
C ARG A 3 -19.09 -1.18 -34.45
N TRP A 4 -19.79 -2.31 -34.41
CA TRP A 4 -20.48 -2.81 -33.21
C TRP A 4 -19.56 -3.70 -32.35
N ARG A 5 -18.69 -4.48 -33.01
CA ARG A 5 -17.66 -5.30 -32.35
C ARG A 5 -16.65 -4.42 -31.60
N SER A 6 -16.32 -3.24 -32.13
CA SER A 6 -15.40 -2.27 -31.50
C SER A 6 -15.96 -1.64 -30.21
N ARG A 7 -17.28 -1.44 -30.12
CA ARG A 7 -17.92 -0.87 -28.91
C ARG A 7 -17.96 -1.87 -27.76
N LEU A 8 -18.05 -3.17 -28.05
CA LEU A 8 -18.02 -4.24 -27.05
C LEU A 8 -16.62 -4.47 -26.45
N VAL A 9 -15.56 -4.33 -27.26
CA VAL A 9 -14.18 -4.43 -26.75
C VAL A 9 -13.83 -3.26 -25.82
N LEU A 10 -14.31 -2.05 -26.12
CA LEU A 10 -14.10 -0.87 -25.27
C LEU A 10 -14.85 -0.98 -23.92
N LEU A 11 -16.02 -1.62 -23.88
CA LEU A 11 -16.77 -1.87 -22.65
C LEU A 11 -16.10 -2.92 -21.75
N ALA A 12 -15.54 -4.00 -22.34
CA ALA A 12 -14.80 -5.01 -21.59
C ALA A 12 -13.49 -4.47 -20.98
N ALA A 13 -12.82 -3.53 -21.66
CA ALA A 13 -11.62 -2.87 -21.13
C ALA A 13 -11.92 -1.94 -19.93
N PHE A 14 -13.14 -1.37 -19.83
CA PHE A 14 -13.53 -0.49 -18.73
C PHE A 14 -13.85 -1.26 -17.44
N VAL A 15 -14.34 -2.51 -17.55
CA VAL A 15 -14.63 -3.37 -16.39
C VAL A 15 -13.35 -4.00 -15.80
N GLY A 16 -12.31 -4.19 -16.61
CA GLY A 16 -11.02 -4.74 -16.15
C GLY A 16 -10.13 -3.76 -15.37
N PHE A 17 -10.31 -2.45 -15.55
CA PHE A 17 -9.44 -1.42 -14.93
C PHE A 17 -9.91 -0.99 -13.52
N GLY A 18 -11.19 -1.20 -13.19
CA GLY A 18 -11.76 -0.79 -11.89
C GLY A 18 -11.59 -1.80 -10.75
N ALA A 19 -11.10 -3.01 -11.03
CA ALA A 19 -11.11 -4.12 -10.07
C ALA A 19 -9.84 -4.27 -9.23
N THR A 20 -8.83 -3.41 -9.42
CA THR A 20 -7.75 -3.27 -8.44
C THR A 20 -8.14 -2.20 -7.42
N ALA A 21 -9.32 -2.33 -6.81
CA ALA A 21 -9.55 -1.69 -5.52
C ALA A 21 -8.44 -2.22 -4.62
N ALA A 22 -7.53 -1.33 -4.22
CA ALA A 22 -6.35 -1.64 -3.46
C ALA A 22 -6.75 -2.56 -2.29
N ALA A 23 -6.48 -3.85 -2.43
CA ALA A 23 -6.57 -4.77 -1.32
C ALA A 23 -5.44 -4.32 -0.39
N GLY A 24 -5.79 -3.51 0.62
CA GLY A 24 -4.86 -3.18 1.69
C GLY A 24 -4.28 -4.50 2.17
N GLN A 25 -2.95 -4.61 2.13
CA GLN A 25 -2.26 -5.82 2.53
C GLN A 25 -2.65 -6.10 3.98
N ALA A 26 -3.45 -7.14 4.19
CA ALA A 26 -3.82 -7.55 5.53
C ALA A 26 -2.54 -8.00 6.24
N LEU A 27 -2.14 -7.28 7.28
CA LEU A 27 -0.97 -7.65 8.10
C LEU A 27 -1.20 -9.02 8.71
N ARG A 28 -0.25 -9.95 8.52
CA ARG A 28 -0.30 -11.27 9.15
C ARG A 28 0.79 -11.39 10.19
N ILE A 29 0.50 -12.16 11.24
CA ILE A 29 1.52 -12.50 12.24
C ILE A 29 2.65 -13.27 11.54
N GLY A 30 3.89 -12.85 11.78
CA GLY A 30 5.09 -13.43 11.18
C GLY A 30 5.57 -12.73 9.90
N ASP A 31 4.78 -11.82 9.32
CA ASP A 31 5.26 -10.98 8.21
C ASP A 31 6.40 -10.07 8.70
N GLN A 32 7.39 -9.87 7.84
CA GLN A 32 8.43 -8.87 8.09
C GLN A 32 7.82 -7.46 8.02
N ALA A 33 8.13 -6.64 9.02
CA ALA A 33 7.75 -5.23 8.99
C ALA A 33 8.43 -4.53 7.80
N PRO A 34 7.67 -3.79 6.97
CA PRO A 34 8.26 -2.94 5.93
C PRO A 34 9.11 -1.82 6.55
N ASP A 35 10.03 -1.27 5.76
CA ASP A 35 10.81 -0.10 6.17
C ASP A 35 9.94 1.17 6.29
N ILE A 36 10.28 2.03 7.24
CA ILE A 36 9.63 3.34 7.41
C ILE A 36 10.25 4.34 6.44
N ALA A 37 9.48 4.74 5.43
CA ALA A 37 9.88 5.78 4.47
C ALA A 37 9.45 7.21 4.86
N GLY A 38 8.73 7.36 5.98
CA GLY A 38 8.21 8.65 6.45
C GLY A 38 9.31 9.65 6.79
N GLN A 39 9.11 10.91 6.40
CA GLN A 39 10.01 12.05 6.65
C GLN A 39 9.19 13.34 6.80
N PRO A 40 9.70 14.37 7.53
CA PRO A 40 10.92 14.35 8.35
C PRO A 40 10.71 13.62 9.68
N TRP A 41 11.82 13.21 10.34
CA TRP A 41 11.78 12.65 11.69
C TRP A 41 11.76 13.75 12.75
N ILE A 42 11.11 13.45 13.87
CA ILE A 42 11.08 14.31 15.06
C ILE A 42 11.64 13.54 16.26
N ASN A 43 12.28 14.25 17.20
CA ASN A 43 12.91 13.74 18.44
C ASN A 43 14.14 12.82 18.28
N THR A 44 14.35 12.24 17.10
CA THR A 44 15.51 11.36 16.83
C THR A 44 16.02 11.55 15.40
N ASP A 45 17.24 11.06 15.15
CA ASP A 45 17.67 10.71 13.81
C ASP A 45 16.76 9.60 13.21
N PRO A 46 16.78 9.38 11.88
CA PRO A 46 15.98 8.35 11.24
C PRO A 46 16.25 6.93 11.80
N LEU A 47 15.17 6.19 12.07
CA LEU A 47 15.26 4.79 12.52
C LEU A 47 15.07 3.82 11.34
N THR A 48 15.75 2.67 11.39
CA THR A 48 15.62 1.58 10.41
C THR A 48 15.12 0.30 11.06
N MET A 49 14.38 -0.54 10.33
CA MET A 49 13.88 -1.82 10.88
C MET A 49 15.03 -2.74 11.30
N GLN A 50 16.17 -2.70 10.59
CA GLN A 50 17.36 -3.45 10.97
C GLN A 50 17.94 -2.99 12.31
N GLY A 51 18.03 -1.67 12.55
CA GLY A 51 18.55 -1.10 13.80
C GLY A 51 17.64 -1.33 15.02
N LEU A 52 16.36 -1.64 14.77
CA LEU A 52 15.36 -1.89 15.81
C LEU A 52 15.20 -3.37 16.19
N ARG A 53 15.91 -4.30 15.52
CA ARG A 53 15.83 -5.73 15.84
C ARG A 53 16.17 -6.00 17.31
N GLY A 54 15.48 -6.98 17.90
CA GLY A 54 15.61 -7.34 19.32
C GLY A 54 14.74 -6.48 20.27
N ARG A 55 13.97 -5.53 19.73
CA ARG A 55 13.01 -4.73 20.49
C ARG A 55 11.58 -5.04 20.04
N VAL A 56 10.63 -4.88 20.95
CA VAL A 56 9.21 -4.78 20.59
C VAL A 56 8.96 -3.34 20.17
N VAL A 57 8.48 -3.15 18.95
CA VAL A 57 8.27 -1.82 18.33
C VAL A 57 6.78 -1.65 18.04
N LEU A 58 6.22 -0.51 18.44
CA LEU A 58 4.86 -0.08 18.09
C LEU A 58 4.94 0.97 16.99
N VAL A 59 4.18 0.78 15.91
CA VAL A 59 3.99 1.79 14.86
C VAL A 59 2.55 2.25 14.91
N GLU A 60 2.36 3.56 15.11
CA GLU A 60 1.06 4.20 15.16
C GLU A 60 0.96 5.25 14.05
N PHE A 61 -0.08 5.13 13.22
CA PHE A 61 -0.40 6.11 12.19
C PHE A 61 -1.43 7.10 12.75
N TRP A 62 -1.09 8.39 12.78
CA TRP A 62 -1.94 9.44 13.34
C TRP A 62 -1.89 10.71 12.47
N THR A 63 -2.88 11.59 12.68
CA THR A 63 -2.94 12.94 12.11
C THR A 63 -3.40 13.91 13.19
N TYR A 64 -3.23 15.21 12.97
CA TYR A 64 -3.60 16.24 13.94
C TYR A 64 -5.11 16.48 14.10
N GLY A 65 -5.93 15.94 13.20
CA GLY A 65 -7.38 16.13 13.15
C GLY A 65 -7.85 16.62 11.79
#